data_AF-A0A7J2JGD5-F1
#
_entry.id   AF-A0A7J2JGD5-F1
#
_cell.length_a   1.000
_cell.length_b   1.000
_cell.length_c   1.000
_cell.angle_alpha   90.00
_cell.angle_beta   90.00
_cell.angle_gamma   90.00
#
_symmetry.space_group_name_H-M   'P 1'
#
loop_
_entity.id
_entity.type
_entity.pdbx_description
1 polymer ?
#
loop_
_entity_poly.entity_id
_entity_poly.type
_entity_poly.pdbx_seq_one_letter_code
_entity_poly.pdbx_strand_id
1 'polypeptide(L)'
;MKTALSSLDILAVVKELRDRILGYRVINIYQLNPQTFLLKLYAPGSKASLLIEAGRRLHLTEFPYKPPEKPTTLAMSLRKYLSGAKLIDVKQKGFDRLVEFRFQSKQGFFTLIAELFREGNLILLNGERRILHALYYKEMRDRSIKRGFSYSYPPSSQVDVFSLTSQLVLELAARSKLDVVRFLARELGLSGEVAEELCARCGLEKHTPANSLSQETAERLVGELRGIFRDIAEGRMKPHIVVKEGRCLDLHPVEFKSSEADEILEYNSFNEAVDHYFWKIGEQLKTAERELKERLEALQRTLRQQQEYLEKLLKDSQHYKALGDCILRNMHQLDLLIKWLRENRHLPPQELPLLARRELEELTATLKRYHPQSGEAVIEVDGLEVPLNIRLSASESAQRYYTKYKECLKKIEGLRRAIEETEKQLESLTEAREAVEEASKYRLAKREWYEKFRWFISSEGFLVLGGKDATQNEVLGRHYLTPHDIFVH
;
A
#
# COMPACT_ATOMS: atom_id res chain seq x y z
N MET A 1 7.59 -4.74 -9.15
CA MET A 1 8.45 -4.45 -7.99
C MET A 1 8.66 -5.72 -7.21
N LYS A 2 9.90 -6.08 -6.92
CA LYS A 2 10.26 -7.25 -6.12
C LYS A 2 9.84 -7.07 -4.67
N THR A 3 9.02 -7.99 -4.18
CA THR A 3 8.44 -7.91 -2.83
C THR A 3 9.13 -8.84 -1.83
N ALA A 4 9.89 -9.81 -2.32
CA ALA A 4 10.65 -10.80 -1.55
C ALA A 4 11.89 -11.24 -2.33
N LEU A 5 12.91 -11.72 -1.61
CA LEU A 5 14.11 -12.30 -2.19
C LEU A 5 13.81 -13.67 -2.82
N SER A 6 14.41 -13.91 -3.98
CA SER A 6 14.44 -15.21 -4.66
C SER A 6 15.47 -16.15 -4.01
N SER A 7 15.47 -17.41 -4.42
CA SER A 7 16.50 -18.37 -4.00
C SER A 7 17.91 -17.95 -4.43
N LEU A 8 18.06 -17.28 -5.59
CA LEU A 8 19.34 -16.77 -6.07
C LEU A 8 19.82 -15.60 -5.20
N ASP A 9 18.92 -14.69 -4.85
CA ASP A 9 19.25 -13.55 -3.99
C ASP A 9 19.68 -14.04 -2.61
N ILE A 10 18.99 -15.03 -2.05
CA ILE A 10 19.34 -15.64 -0.77
C ILE A 10 20.71 -16.30 -0.84
N LEU A 11 21.05 -16.97 -1.94
CA LEU A 11 22.39 -17.55 -2.15
C LEU A 11 23.48 -16.47 -2.04
N ALA A 12 23.28 -15.34 -2.71
CA ALA A 12 24.20 -14.21 -2.68
C ALA A 12 24.30 -13.57 -1.30
N VAL A 13 23.16 -13.30 -0.65
CA VAL A 13 23.16 -12.74 0.71
C VAL A 13 23.84 -13.70 1.69
N VAL A 14 23.52 -14.99 1.65
CA VAL A 14 24.12 -15.99 2.55
C VAL A 14 25.62 -16.07 2.37
N LYS A 15 26.14 -16.02 1.13
CA LYS A 15 27.58 -15.94 0.87
C LYS A 15 28.21 -14.76 1.59
N GLU A 16 27.66 -13.55 1.42
CA GLU A 16 28.19 -12.35 2.08
C GLU A 16 28.04 -12.37 3.60
N LEU A 17 26.95 -12.94 4.13
CA LEU A 17 26.78 -13.14 5.57
C LEU A 17 27.86 -14.05 6.13
N ARG A 18 28.19 -15.13 5.41
CA ARG A 18 29.25 -16.04 5.83
C ARG A 18 30.59 -15.32 5.92
N ASP A 19 30.91 -14.52 4.91
CA ASP A 19 32.17 -13.78 4.85
C ASP A 19 32.28 -12.69 5.92
N ARG A 20 31.17 -11.99 6.23
CA ARG A 20 31.20 -10.79 7.07
C ARG A 20 30.90 -11.04 8.56
N ILE A 21 30.00 -11.97 8.89
CA ILE A 21 29.46 -12.09 10.27
C ILE A 21 29.66 -13.46 10.95
N LEU A 22 30.33 -14.43 10.32
CA LEU A 22 30.70 -15.66 11.03
C LEU A 22 31.62 -15.34 12.21
N GLY A 23 31.35 -16.01 13.33
CA GLY A 23 32.05 -15.81 14.59
C GLY A 23 31.55 -14.65 15.45
N TYR A 24 30.65 -13.80 14.95
CA TYR A 24 30.04 -12.74 15.73
C TYR A 24 29.13 -13.32 16.82
N ARG A 25 28.98 -12.59 17.93
CA ARG A 25 28.06 -12.92 19.02
C ARG A 25 26.78 -12.12 18.93
N VAL A 26 25.67 -12.75 19.25
CA VAL A 26 24.40 -12.04 19.39
C VAL A 26 24.43 -11.20 20.67
N ILE A 27 24.31 -9.88 20.54
CA ILE A 27 24.15 -8.97 21.66
C ILE A 27 22.68 -8.92 22.06
N ASN A 28 21.82 -8.64 21.09
CA ASN A 28 20.41 -8.42 21.34
C ASN A 28 19.57 -8.82 20.12
N ILE A 29 18.29 -9.11 20.36
CA ILE A 29 17.32 -9.47 19.33
C ILE A 29 16.08 -8.62 19.53
N TYR A 30 15.69 -7.84 18.53
CA TYR A 30 14.44 -7.06 18.57
C TYR A 30 13.45 -7.66 17.59
N GLN A 31 12.17 -7.66 17.95
CA GLN A 31 11.09 -7.87 16.99
C GLN A 31 10.51 -6.49 16.68
N LEU A 32 10.74 -6.00 15.46
CA LEU A 32 10.43 -4.63 15.05
C LEU A 32 8.96 -4.48 14.65
N ASN A 33 8.38 -5.54 14.10
CA ASN A 33 6.96 -5.71 13.79
C ASN A 33 6.64 -7.22 13.87
N PRO A 34 5.40 -7.67 13.62
CA PRO A 34 5.04 -9.09 13.74
C PRO A 34 5.95 -10.08 13.00
N GLN A 35 6.56 -9.70 11.86
CA GLN A 35 7.37 -10.63 11.05
C GLN A 35 8.86 -10.24 10.92
N THR A 36 9.25 -9.04 11.34
CA THR A 36 10.61 -8.52 11.19
C THR A 36 11.38 -8.56 12.50
N PHE A 37 12.56 -9.17 12.45
CA PHE A 37 13.49 -9.32 13.55
C PHE A 37 14.82 -8.65 13.22
N LEU A 38 15.44 -8.05 14.23
CA LEU A 38 16.75 -7.42 14.14
C LEU A 38 17.68 -8.04 15.16
N LEU A 39 18.66 -8.79 14.67
CA LEU A 39 19.71 -9.39 15.48
C LEU A 39 20.91 -8.44 15.48
N LYS A 40 21.23 -7.87 16.65
CA LYS A 40 22.45 -7.09 16.86
C LYS A 40 23.60 -8.05 17.14
N LEU A 41 24.62 -7.99 16.32
CA LEU A 41 25.78 -8.88 16.33
C LEU A 41 27.05 -8.07 16.65
N TYR A 42 28.02 -8.71 17.30
CA TYR A 42 29.30 -8.11 17.66
C TYR A 42 30.47 -9.06 17.53
N ALA A 43 31.57 -8.53 17.03
CA ALA A 43 32.92 -9.08 17.15
C ALA A 43 33.84 -7.96 17.68
N PRO A 44 35.01 -8.27 18.26
CA PRO A 44 35.96 -7.25 18.69
C PRO A 44 36.22 -6.21 17.58
N GLY A 45 35.92 -4.94 17.86
CA GLY A 45 36.08 -3.84 16.90
C GLY A 45 35.01 -3.72 15.80
N SER A 46 34.01 -4.60 15.75
CA SER A 46 32.98 -4.59 14.69
C SER A 46 31.58 -4.91 15.21
N LYS A 47 30.57 -4.20 14.70
CA LYS A 47 29.15 -4.45 14.97
C LYS A 47 28.44 -4.67 13.65
N ALA A 48 27.48 -5.57 13.64
CA ALA A 48 26.61 -5.80 12.50
C ALA A 48 25.16 -5.91 12.96
N SER A 49 24.22 -5.53 12.10
CA SER A 49 22.79 -5.72 12.35
C SER A 49 22.23 -6.60 11.26
N LEU A 50 21.75 -7.80 11.61
CA LEU A 50 21.08 -8.70 10.68
C LEU A 50 19.57 -8.50 10.80
N LEU A 51 18.94 -8.06 9.71
CA LEU A 51 17.49 -7.99 9.59
C LEU A 51 16.98 -9.31 9.00
N ILE A 52 15.92 -9.85 9.59
CA ILE A 52 15.20 -11.02 9.08
C ILE A 52 13.72 -10.68 9.06
N GLU A 53 13.16 -10.59 7.87
CA GLU A 53 11.72 -10.42 7.66
C GLU A 53 11.16 -11.72 7.12
N ALA A 54 10.48 -12.46 8.00
CA ALA A 54 9.91 -13.76 7.67
C ALA A 54 9.05 -13.67 6.40
N GLY A 55 9.22 -14.63 5.51
CA GLY A 55 8.50 -14.71 4.23
C GLY A 55 8.97 -13.76 3.14
N ARG A 56 9.94 -12.87 3.41
CA ARG A 56 10.34 -11.83 2.45
C ARG A 56 11.84 -11.72 2.23
N ARG A 57 12.63 -11.43 3.26
CA ARG A 57 14.04 -11.10 3.10
C ARG A 57 14.87 -11.34 4.35
N LEU A 58 16.18 -11.41 4.15
CA LEU A 58 17.17 -11.24 5.20
C LEU A 58 18.37 -10.54 4.58
N HIS A 59 19.03 -9.68 5.35
CA HIS A 59 20.23 -8.95 4.95
C HIS A 59 20.83 -8.18 6.13
N LEU A 60 22.09 -7.78 6.00
CA LEU A 60 22.72 -6.84 6.90
C LEU A 60 22.19 -5.45 6.63
N THR A 61 21.93 -4.71 7.70
CA THR A 61 21.44 -3.35 7.60
C THR A 61 22.32 -2.36 8.33
N GLU A 62 22.55 -1.23 7.66
CA GLU A 62 23.19 -0.05 8.22
C GLU A 62 22.16 1.04 8.56
N PHE A 63 20.91 0.88 8.08
CA PHE A 63 19.83 1.76 8.48
C PHE A 63 19.51 1.59 9.98
N PRO A 64 19.23 2.70 10.69
CA PRO A 64 18.83 2.61 12.08
C PRO A 64 17.36 2.20 12.18
N TYR A 65 17.09 1.16 12.97
CA TYR A 65 15.75 0.72 13.33
C TYR A 65 15.49 1.05 14.80
N LYS A 66 14.36 1.70 15.08
CA LYS A 66 13.92 1.99 16.45
C LYS A 66 13.46 0.69 17.10
N PRO A 67 14.09 0.25 18.21
CA PRO A 67 13.59 -0.88 18.99
C PRO A 67 12.16 -0.63 19.50
N PRO A 68 11.33 -1.67 19.62
CA PRO A 68 10.02 -1.51 20.27
C PRO A 68 10.19 -1.13 21.75
N GLU A 69 9.25 -0.34 22.29
CA GLU A 69 9.26 0.06 23.70
C GLU A 69 9.24 -1.13 24.66
N LYS A 70 8.46 -2.16 24.30
CA LYS A 70 8.36 -3.41 25.06
C LYS A 70 8.80 -4.58 24.19
N PRO A 71 9.72 -5.44 24.65
CA PRO A 71 10.12 -6.62 23.90
C PRO A 71 8.97 -7.63 23.87
N THR A 72 8.75 -8.25 22.72
CA THR A 72 7.72 -9.29 22.56
C THR A 72 8.15 -10.59 23.25
N THR A 73 7.17 -11.46 23.55
CA THR A 73 7.41 -12.79 24.14
C THR A 73 8.37 -13.63 23.30
N LEU A 74 8.23 -13.58 21.97
CA LEU A 74 9.10 -14.30 21.06
C LEU A 74 10.51 -13.72 21.03
N ALA A 75 10.68 -12.39 20.96
CA ALA A 75 12.00 -11.76 21.04
C ALA A 75 12.72 -12.12 22.34
N MET A 76 12.01 -12.09 23.48
CA MET A 76 12.55 -12.50 24.78
C MET A 76 12.91 -13.98 24.81
N SER A 77 12.09 -14.84 24.20
CA SER A 77 12.38 -16.27 24.08
C SER A 77 13.63 -16.52 23.25
N LEU A 78 13.81 -15.83 22.12
CA LEU A 78 15.04 -15.92 21.32
C LEU A 78 16.27 -15.44 22.12
N ARG A 79 16.17 -14.30 22.83
CA ARG A 79 17.25 -13.78 23.68
C ARG A 79 17.69 -14.78 24.74
N LYS A 80 16.76 -15.49 25.38
CA LYS A 80 17.06 -16.51 26.40
C LYS A 80 18.08 -17.56 25.94
N TYR A 81 18.01 -17.97 24.67
CA TYR A 81 18.89 -19.01 24.12
C TYR A 81 20.06 -18.47 23.29
N LEU A 82 19.84 -17.35 22.59
CA LEU A 82 20.81 -16.84 21.61
C LEU A 82 21.68 -15.70 22.14
N SER A 83 21.30 -14.96 23.18
CA SER A 83 22.13 -13.86 23.69
C SER A 83 23.49 -14.37 24.17
N GLY A 84 24.56 -13.77 23.66
CA GLY A 84 25.95 -14.18 23.86
C GLY A 84 26.40 -15.37 23.01
N ALA A 85 25.49 -16.04 22.28
CA ALA A 85 25.83 -17.16 21.42
C ALA A 85 26.63 -16.71 20.19
N LYS A 86 27.64 -17.50 19.82
CA LYS A 86 28.48 -17.30 18.64
C LYS A 86 27.78 -17.84 17.40
N LEU A 87 27.62 -17.04 16.35
CA LEU A 87 27.20 -17.52 15.04
C LEU A 87 28.34 -18.36 14.43
N ILE A 88 28.11 -19.65 14.21
CA ILE A 88 29.13 -20.58 13.73
C ILE A 88 28.90 -21.01 12.28
N ASP A 89 27.67 -20.92 11.78
CA ASP A 89 27.34 -21.28 10.40
C ASP A 89 26.09 -20.54 9.93
N VAL A 90 26.05 -20.22 8.64
CA VAL A 90 24.87 -19.70 7.93
C VAL A 90 24.75 -20.47 6.63
N LYS A 91 23.62 -21.13 6.38
CA LYS A 91 23.45 -21.97 5.19
C LYS A 91 22.04 -21.86 4.62
N GLN A 92 21.98 -21.71 3.30
CA GLN A 92 20.75 -21.92 2.54
C GLN A 92 20.49 -23.42 2.38
N LYS A 93 19.24 -23.85 2.60
CA LYS A 93 18.85 -25.25 2.40
C LYS A 93 18.46 -25.47 0.95
N GLY A 94 19.33 -26.16 0.19
CA GLY A 94 19.11 -26.39 -1.24
C GLY A 94 19.03 -25.05 -1.98
N PHE A 95 18.39 -25.04 -3.15
CA PHE A 95 18.06 -23.82 -3.87
C PHE A 95 16.67 -23.29 -3.49
N ASP A 96 16.37 -23.30 -2.19
CA ASP A 96 15.08 -22.88 -1.64
C ASP A 96 15.24 -21.60 -0.79
N ARG A 97 14.13 -20.94 -0.50
CA ARG A 97 14.05 -19.72 0.30
C ARG A 97 14.01 -20.04 1.80
N LEU A 98 14.96 -20.85 2.25
CA LEU A 98 15.10 -21.29 3.64
C LEU A 98 16.55 -21.17 4.09
N VAL A 99 16.79 -20.44 5.17
CA VAL A 99 18.12 -20.19 5.72
C VAL A 99 18.23 -20.68 7.15
N GLU A 100 19.26 -21.47 7.44
CA GLU A 100 19.62 -21.93 8.78
C GLU A 100 20.81 -21.12 9.32
N PHE A 101 20.65 -20.55 10.51
CA PHE A 101 21.72 -19.93 11.28
C PHE A 101 22.05 -20.83 12.47
N ARG A 102 23.27 -21.35 12.56
CA ARG A 102 23.71 -22.17 13.69
C ARG A 102 24.49 -21.34 14.68
N PHE A 103 24.10 -21.45 15.95
CA PHE A 103 24.69 -20.73 17.05
C PHE A 103 25.27 -21.70 18.09
N GLN A 104 26.42 -21.34 18.64
CA GLN A 104 27.05 -22.01 19.77
C GLN A 104 26.97 -21.13 21.01
N SER A 105 26.30 -21.61 22.04
CA SER A 105 26.19 -20.93 23.34
C SER A 105 26.81 -21.76 24.45
N LYS A 106 26.84 -21.23 25.69
CA LYS A 106 27.19 -22.02 26.87
C LYS A 106 26.19 -23.15 27.18
N GLN A 107 24.94 -23.02 26.73
CA GLN A 107 23.87 -23.99 26.93
C GLN A 107 23.86 -25.10 25.85
N GLY A 108 24.75 -25.03 24.86
CA GLY A 108 24.81 -25.94 23.72
C GLY A 108 24.53 -25.24 22.39
N PHE A 109 24.19 -26.04 21.39
CA PHE A 109 23.94 -25.60 20.03
C PHE A 109 22.46 -25.27 19.81
N PHE A 110 22.21 -24.20 19.05
CA PHE A 110 20.88 -23.76 18.65
C PHE A 110 20.86 -23.46 17.15
N THR A 111 19.74 -23.71 16.50
CA THR A 111 19.54 -23.37 15.09
C THR A 111 18.34 -22.46 14.94
N LEU A 112 18.53 -21.29 14.33
CA LEU A 112 17.45 -20.40 13.94
C LEU A 112 17.17 -20.60 12.45
N ILE A 113 15.95 -20.99 12.11
CA ILE A 113 15.49 -21.21 10.74
C ILE A 113 14.64 -20.03 10.33
N ALA A 114 15.01 -19.38 9.22
CA ALA A 114 14.22 -18.35 8.56
C ALA A 114 13.59 -18.93 7.28
N GLU A 115 12.26 -19.03 7.27
CA GLU A 115 11.47 -19.40 6.10
C GLU A 115 11.03 -18.12 5.38
N LEU A 116 11.51 -17.93 4.14
CA LEU A 116 11.32 -16.71 3.33
C LEU A 116 10.38 -16.92 2.13
N PHE A 117 9.50 -17.91 2.21
CA PHE A 117 8.37 -18.11 1.28
C PHE A 117 7.06 -17.62 1.90
N ARG A 118 5.94 -17.71 1.15
CA ARG A 118 4.62 -17.19 1.56
C ARG A 118 4.24 -17.61 2.99
N GLU A 119 3.63 -16.68 3.75
CA GLU A 119 3.39 -16.73 5.22
C GLU A 119 4.66 -16.57 6.06
N GLY A 120 5.75 -17.23 5.68
CA GLY A 120 7.05 -17.14 6.35
C GLY A 120 7.05 -17.70 7.78
N ASN A 121 8.23 -17.96 8.32
CA ASN A 121 8.36 -18.35 9.72
C ASN A 121 9.76 -18.07 10.24
N LEU A 122 9.87 -17.93 11.55
CA LEU A 122 11.15 -17.86 12.26
C LEU A 122 11.12 -18.87 13.39
N ILE A 123 11.93 -19.93 13.28
CA ILE A 123 11.82 -21.12 14.13
C ILE A 123 13.15 -21.35 14.84
N LEU A 124 13.13 -21.39 16.16
CA LEU A 124 14.29 -21.71 16.99
C LEU A 124 14.27 -23.18 17.39
N LEU A 125 15.37 -23.88 17.12
CA LEU A 125 15.60 -25.28 17.45
C LEU A 125 16.71 -25.45 18.48
N ASN A 126 16.64 -26.52 19.27
CA ASN A 126 17.75 -26.98 20.11
C ASN A 126 18.77 -27.84 19.33
N GLY A 127 19.80 -28.34 20.01
CA GLY A 127 20.84 -29.19 19.41
C GLY A 127 20.34 -30.51 18.82
N GLU A 128 19.19 -31.02 19.27
CA GLU A 128 18.52 -32.22 18.74
C GLU A 128 17.54 -31.89 17.59
N ARG A 129 17.53 -30.64 17.09
CA ARG A 129 16.58 -30.12 16.10
C ARG A 129 15.11 -30.20 16.55
N ARG A 130 14.83 -30.17 17.86
CA ARG A 130 13.48 -29.99 18.41
C ARG A 130 13.12 -28.51 18.49
N ILE A 131 11.87 -28.19 18.17
CA ILE A 131 11.34 -26.82 18.12
C ILE A 131 11.19 -26.29 19.54
N LEU A 132 11.91 -25.21 19.86
CA LEU A 132 11.78 -24.46 21.10
C LEU A 132 10.70 -23.39 20.97
N HIS A 133 10.84 -22.54 19.95
CA HIS A 133 9.94 -21.43 19.67
C HIS A 133 9.76 -21.24 18.17
N ALA A 134 8.59 -20.76 17.76
CA ALA A 134 8.31 -20.40 16.38
C ALA A 134 7.54 -19.08 16.34
N LEU A 135 7.67 -18.33 15.25
CA LEU A 135 6.82 -17.17 14.98
C LEU A 135 5.36 -17.62 14.81
N TYR A 136 5.15 -18.65 14.02
CA TYR A 136 3.84 -19.27 13.82
C TYR A 136 3.90 -20.76 14.13
N TYR A 137 3.04 -21.21 15.06
CA TYR A 137 2.79 -22.61 15.33
C TYR A 137 1.67 -23.09 14.42
N LYS A 138 1.89 -24.18 13.67
CA LYS A 138 0.94 -24.67 12.66
C LYS A 138 1.03 -26.18 12.55
N GLU A 139 -0.12 -26.82 12.44
CA GLU A 139 -0.24 -28.24 12.09
C GLU A 139 -0.65 -28.34 10.62
N MET A 140 0.15 -29.03 9.83
CA MET A 140 -0.08 -29.25 8.40
C MET A 140 -0.08 -30.75 8.12
N ARG A 141 -0.54 -31.12 6.91
CA ARG A 141 -0.55 -32.51 6.45
C ARG A 141 0.85 -33.15 6.48
N ASP A 142 1.86 -32.43 6.02
CA ASP A 142 3.20 -32.98 5.81
C ASP A 142 4.17 -32.69 6.96
N ARG A 143 3.87 -31.70 7.82
CA ARG A 143 4.71 -31.34 8.97
C ARG A 143 3.93 -30.64 10.08
N SER A 144 4.42 -30.78 11.31
CA SER A 144 3.87 -30.10 12.49
C SER A 144 4.91 -29.19 13.12
N ILE A 145 4.61 -27.89 13.19
CA ILE A 145 5.44 -26.89 13.85
C ILE A 145 4.83 -26.64 15.24
N LYS A 146 5.25 -27.46 16.20
CA LYS A 146 4.81 -27.42 17.60
C LYS A 146 6.00 -27.48 18.54
N ARG A 147 5.90 -26.81 19.69
CA ARG A 147 6.96 -26.83 20.70
C ARG A 147 7.23 -28.26 21.18
N GLY A 148 8.52 -28.63 21.24
CA GLY A 148 9.00 -29.95 21.66
C GLY A 148 9.08 -31.01 20.54
N PHE A 149 8.45 -30.76 19.40
CA PHE A 149 8.46 -31.66 18.24
C PHE A 149 9.76 -31.51 17.46
N SER A 150 10.21 -32.58 16.81
CA SER A 150 11.34 -32.54 15.89
C SER A 150 10.96 -31.75 14.63
N TYR A 151 11.83 -30.84 14.21
CA TYR A 151 11.62 -30.04 13.01
C TYR A 151 11.83 -30.86 11.74
N SER A 152 10.86 -30.80 10.83
CA SER A 152 10.99 -31.25 9.45
C SER A 152 10.89 -30.06 8.48
N TYR A 153 11.70 -30.13 7.42
CA TYR A 153 11.64 -29.16 6.33
C TYR A 153 10.28 -29.24 5.62
N PRO A 154 9.84 -28.16 4.94
CA PRO A 154 8.76 -28.25 3.98
C PRO A 154 9.06 -29.35 2.95
N PRO A 155 8.05 -30.08 2.44
CA PRO A 155 8.26 -31.00 1.34
C PRO A 155 8.79 -30.23 0.13
N SER A 156 9.93 -30.63 -0.41
CA SER A 156 10.43 -30.12 -1.68
C SER A 156 10.08 -31.10 -2.79
N SER A 157 9.30 -30.65 -3.76
CA SER A 157 9.02 -31.39 -5.01
C SER A 157 9.94 -30.96 -6.15
N GLN A 158 10.90 -30.08 -5.89
CA GLN A 158 11.73 -29.45 -6.92
C GLN A 158 13.05 -30.21 -7.11
N VAL A 159 13.53 -30.16 -8.36
CA VAL A 159 14.83 -30.71 -8.76
C VAL A 159 15.96 -29.96 -8.06
N ASP A 160 17.04 -30.66 -7.70
CA ASP A 160 18.23 -30.00 -7.15
C ASP A 160 18.98 -29.24 -8.25
N VAL A 161 18.77 -27.93 -8.25
CA VAL A 161 19.31 -26.96 -9.21
C VAL A 161 20.84 -26.99 -9.29
N PHE A 162 21.53 -27.29 -8.18
CA PHE A 162 22.99 -27.35 -8.17
C PHE A 162 23.55 -28.56 -8.93
N SER A 163 22.74 -29.62 -9.10
CA SER A 163 23.12 -30.86 -9.78
C SER A 163 22.52 -31.00 -11.19
N LEU A 164 21.90 -29.95 -11.73
CA LEU A 164 21.27 -30.01 -13.05
C LEU A 164 22.24 -30.41 -14.15
N THR A 165 21.78 -31.30 -15.04
CA THR A 165 22.45 -31.71 -16.27
C THR A 165 21.61 -31.35 -17.47
N SER A 166 22.23 -31.19 -18.65
CA SER A 166 21.50 -30.91 -19.89
C SER A 166 20.52 -32.03 -20.22
N GLN A 167 20.89 -33.30 -19.95
CA GLN A 167 20.01 -34.45 -20.14
C GLN A 167 18.74 -34.35 -19.28
N LEU A 168 18.87 -34.02 -17.99
CA LEU A 168 17.72 -33.89 -17.11
C LEU A 168 16.82 -32.72 -17.52
N VAL A 169 17.41 -31.60 -17.97
CA VAL A 169 16.64 -30.46 -18.50
C VAL A 169 15.81 -30.90 -19.70
N LEU A 170 16.40 -31.62 -20.66
CA LEU A 170 15.68 -32.13 -21.83
C LEU A 170 14.59 -33.15 -21.47
N GLU A 171 14.87 -34.08 -20.55
CA GLU A 171 13.89 -35.07 -20.11
C GLU A 171 12.64 -34.42 -19.51
N LEU A 172 12.83 -33.38 -18.69
CA LEU A 172 11.73 -32.62 -18.09
C LEU A 172 11.03 -31.75 -19.14
N ALA A 173 11.80 -31.10 -20.02
CA ALA A 173 11.27 -30.21 -21.05
C ALA A 173 10.41 -30.98 -22.07
N ALA A 174 10.79 -32.20 -22.45
CA ALA A 174 10.04 -33.06 -23.36
C ALA A 174 8.64 -33.42 -22.86
N ARG A 175 8.44 -33.44 -21.53
CA ARG A 175 7.14 -33.73 -20.89
C ARG A 175 6.32 -32.46 -20.61
N SER A 176 6.93 -31.28 -20.76
CA SER A 176 6.31 -30.00 -20.47
C SER A 176 5.48 -29.50 -21.65
N LYS A 177 4.38 -28.81 -21.32
CA LYS A 177 3.55 -28.06 -22.29
C LYS A 177 3.71 -26.54 -22.14
N LEU A 178 4.69 -26.11 -21.34
CA LEU A 178 4.93 -24.71 -21.03
C LEU A 178 5.89 -24.07 -22.03
N ASP A 179 5.86 -22.75 -22.10
CA ASP A 179 6.97 -21.97 -22.65
C ASP A 179 8.22 -22.10 -21.76
N VAL A 180 9.39 -21.81 -22.33
CA VAL A 180 10.70 -22.01 -21.70
C VAL A 180 10.83 -21.24 -20.38
N VAL A 181 10.32 -20.01 -20.30
CA VAL A 181 10.42 -19.20 -19.07
C VAL A 181 9.59 -19.83 -17.96
N ARG A 182 8.33 -20.18 -18.22
CA ARG A 182 7.47 -20.84 -17.24
C ARG A 182 7.97 -22.24 -16.87
N PHE A 183 8.55 -22.96 -17.82
CA PHE A 183 9.18 -24.26 -17.58
C PHE A 183 10.34 -24.14 -16.59
N LEU A 184 11.30 -23.25 -16.86
CA LEU A 184 12.45 -22.99 -15.98
C LEU A 184 11.98 -22.55 -14.57
N ALA A 185 10.96 -21.71 -14.49
CA ALA A 185 10.45 -21.24 -13.21
C ALA A 185 9.72 -22.35 -12.42
N ARG A 186 8.83 -23.10 -13.06
CA ARG A 186 7.95 -24.06 -12.38
C ARG A 186 8.62 -25.40 -12.13
N GLU A 187 9.30 -25.96 -13.13
CA GLU A 187 9.86 -27.31 -13.06
C GLU A 187 11.27 -27.31 -12.43
N LEU A 188 12.07 -26.26 -12.67
CA LEU A 188 13.41 -26.14 -12.09
C LEU A 188 13.47 -25.24 -10.85
N GLY A 189 12.34 -24.63 -10.44
CA GLY A 189 12.28 -23.81 -9.23
C GLY A 189 13.05 -22.49 -9.30
N LEU A 190 13.37 -22.01 -10.50
CA LEU A 190 14.02 -20.72 -10.69
C LEU A 190 13.01 -19.58 -10.50
N SER A 191 13.48 -18.39 -10.11
CA SER A 191 12.61 -17.22 -10.14
C SER A 191 12.41 -16.73 -11.58
N GLY A 192 11.29 -16.04 -11.85
CA GLY A 192 10.92 -15.62 -13.20
C GLY A 192 11.99 -14.75 -13.85
N GLU A 193 12.58 -13.85 -13.07
CA GLU A 193 13.67 -12.98 -13.51
C GLU A 193 14.94 -13.78 -13.87
N VAL A 194 15.26 -14.84 -13.12
CA VAL A 194 16.40 -15.71 -13.45
C VAL A 194 16.12 -16.52 -14.71
N ALA A 195 14.90 -17.01 -14.87
CA ALA A 195 14.49 -17.72 -16.08
C ALA A 195 14.56 -16.83 -17.32
N GLU A 196 14.07 -15.59 -17.24
CA GLU A 196 14.17 -14.61 -18.33
C GLU A 196 15.63 -14.26 -18.65
N GLU A 197 16.46 -14.09 -17.63
CA GLU A 197 17.89 -13.83 -17.81
C GLU A 197 18.61 -14.98 -18.50
N LEU A 198 18.35 -16.22 -18.11
CA LEU A 198 18.93 -17.39 -18.76
C LEU A 198 18.50 -17.49 -20.22
N CYS A 199 17.23 -17.20 -20.51
CA CYS A 199 16.74 -17.15 -21.89
C CYS A 199 17.46 -16.07 -22.69
N ALA A 200 17.61 -14.86 -22.15
CA ALA A 200 18.32 -13.77 -22.80
C ALA A 200 19.79 -14.12 -23.07
N ARG A 201 20.50 -14.70 -22.10
CA ARG A 201 21.90 -15.16 -22.28
C ARG A 201 22.05 -16.25 -23.32
N CYS A 202 21.05 -17.11 -23.47
CA CYS A 202 21.05 -18.20 -24.45
C CYS A 202 20.49 -17.79 -25.82
N GLY A 203 19.97 -16.56 -25.97
CA GLY A 203 19.32 -16.09 -27.19
C GLY A 203 17.97 -16.77 -27.47
N LEU A 204 17.22 -17.11 -26.42
CA LEU A 204 15.90 -17.74 -26.51
C LEU A 204 14.78 -16.71 -26.36
N GLU A 205 13.75 -16.84 -27.20
CA GLU A 205 12.52 -16.05 -27.06
C GLU A 205 11.70 -16.54 -25.87
N LYS A 206 11.06 -15.62 -25.14
CA LYS A 206 10.35 -15.93 -23.88
C LYS A 206 9.24 -16.98 -24.05
N HIS A 207 8.65 -17.05 -25.24
CA HIS A 207 7.52 -17.92 -25.55
C HIS A 207 7.88 -19.19 -26.34
N THR A 208 9.18 -19.48 -26.51
CA THR A 208 9.63 -20.72 -27.14
C THR A 208 9.09 -21.93 -26.36
N PRO A 209 8.48 -22.93 -27.01
CA PRO A 209 8.03 -24.16 -26.34
C PRO A 209 9.18 -24.88 -25.65
N ALA A 210 9.03 -25.28 -24.39
CA ALA A 210 10.09 -25.98 -23.66
C ALA A 210 10.47 -27.32 -24.33
N ASN A 211 9.48 -28.03 -24.88
CA ASN A 211 9.71 -29.30 -25.57
C ASN A 211 10.46 -29.19 -26.91
N SER A 212 10.74 -27.97 -27.40
CA SER A 212 11.56 -27.75 -28.59
C SER A 212 13.02 -27.42 -28.27
N LEU A 213 13.44 -27.52 -27.01
CA LEU A 213 14.84 -27.27 -26.62
C LEU A 213 15.78 -28.31 -27.24
N SER A 214 16.86 -27.83 -27.86
CA SER A 214 17.96 -28.66 -28.38
C SER A 214 18.97 -29.01 -27.28
N GLN A 215 19.76 -30.07 -27.49
CA GLN A 215 20.88 -30.45 -26.62
C GLN A 215 21.85 -29.29 -26.39
N GLU A 216 22.24 -28.60 -27.46
CA GLU A 216 23.14 -27.44 -27.39
C GLU A 216 22.56 -26.31 -26.53
N THR A 217 21.26 -26.04 -26.67
CA THR A 217 20.58 -25.01 -25.87
C THR A 217 20.49 -25.42 -24.41
N ALA A 218 20.18 -26.68 -24.11
CA ALA A 218 20.16 -27.18 -22.74
C ALA A 218 21.54 -27.12 -22.07
N GLU A 219 22.62 -27.42 -22.82
CA GLU A 219 24.00 -27.28 -22.35
C GLU A 219 24.35 -25.82 -22.05
N ARG A 220 23.98 -24.88 -22.93
CA ARG A 220 24.16 -23.45 -22.71
C ARG A 220 23.41 -22.96 -21.47
N LEU A 221 22.14 -23.34 -21.29
CA LEU A 221 21.32 -22.98 -20.12
C LEU A 221 21.98 -23.42 -18.81
N VAL A 222 22.42 -24.68 -18.74
CA VAL A 222 23.10 -25.23 -17.57
C VAL A 222 24.46 -24.56 -17.35
N GLY A 223 25.20 -24.28 -18.42
CA GLY A 223 26.48 -23.57 -18.39
C GLY A 223 26.36 -22.16 -17.81
N GLU A 224 25.40 -21.37 -18.30
CA GLU A 224 25.13 -20.00 -17.83
C GLU A 224 24.68 -19.98 -16.37
N LEU A 225 23.78 -20.88 -15.98
CA LEU A 225 23.33 -20.99 -14.59
C LEU A 225 24.48 -21.33 -13.63
N ARG A 226 25.35 -22.29 -14.01
CA ARG A 226 26.56 -22.61 -13.25
C ARG A 226 27.54 -21.44 -13.20
N GLY A 227 27.63 -20.66 -14.28
CA GLY A 227 28.41 -19.43 -14.34
C GLY A 227 27.96 -18.43 -13.28
N ILE A 228 26.65 -18.16 -13.20
CA ILE A 228 26.06 -17.28 -12.20
C ILE A 228 26.37 -17.78 -10.77
N PHE A 229 26.21 -19.08 -10.51
CA PHE A 229 26.52 -19.65 -9.18
C PHE A 229 28.00 -19.51 -8.82
N ARG A 230 28.90 -19.72 -9.78
CA ARG A 230 30.35 -19.56 -9.59
C ARG A 230 30.70 -18.10 -9.29
N ASP A 231 30.12 -17.14 -10.01
CA ASP A 231 30.37 -15.72 -9.77
C ASP A 231 29.95 -15.31 -8.36
N ILE A 232 28.81 -15.81 -7.87
CA ILE A 232 28.38 -15.59 -6.48
C ILE A 232 29.36 -16.25 -5.49
N ALA A 233 29.69 -17.53 -5.69
CA ALA A 233 30.55 -18.30 -4.79
C ALA A 233 31.95 -17.68 -4.64
N GLU A 234 32.52 -17.17 -5.74
CA GLU A 234 33.83 -16.52 -5.77
C GLU A 234 33.78 -15.04 -5.37
N GLY A 235 32.59 -14.49 -5.12
CA GLY A 235 32.41 -13.08 -4.77
C GLY A 235 32.59 -12.11 -5.92
N ARG A 236 32.58 -12.58 -7.18
CA ARG A 236 32.59 -11.77 -8.41
C ARG A 236 31.18 -11.24 -8.74
N MET A 237 30.47 -10.80 -7.71
CA MET A 237 29.11 -10.25 -7.83
C MET A 237 29.17 -8.83 -8.41
N LYS A 238 28.07 -8.42 -9.06
CA LYS A 238 27.82 -7.05 -9.50
C LYS A 238 26.47 -6.57 -8.99
N PRO A 239 26.37 -6.28 -7.68
CA PRO A 239 25.11 -5.93 -7.05
C PRO A 239 24.55 -4.62 -7.61
N HIS A 240 23.29 -4.63 -8.04
CA HIS A 240 22.64 -3.42 -8.53
C HIS A 240 21.13 -3.45 -8.34
N ILE A 241 20.52 -2.26 -8.35
CA ILE A 241 19.08 -2.04 -8.36
C ILE A 241 18.67 -1.56 -9.76
N VAL A 242 17.61 -2.14 -10.29
CA VAL A 242 16.98 -1.76 -11.56
C VAL A 242 15.91 -0.72 -11.30
N VAL A 243 16.01 0.44 -11.95
CA VAL A 243 15.05 1.54 -11.87
C VAL A 243 14.44 1.78 -13.25
N LYS A 244 13.10 1.89 -13.28
CA LYS A 244 12.32 2.23 -14.48
C LYS A 244 11.21 3.20 -14.08
N GLU A 245 11.01 4.25 -14.85
CA GLU A 245 10.04 5.33 -14.58
C GLU A 245 10.19 5.93 -13.16
N GLY A 246 11.44 6.06 -12.69
CA GLY A 246 11.77 6.56 -11.34
C GLY A 246 11.40 5.63 -10.18
N ARG A 247 10.99 4.37 -10.46
CA ARG A 247 10.60 3.37 -9.46
C ARG A 247 11.60 2.21 -9.42
N CYS A 248 11.94 1.74 -8.22
CA CYS A 248 12.81 0.58 -8.06
C CYS A 248 12.02 -0.69 -8.40
N LEU A 249 12.34 -1.34 -9.53
CA LEU A 249 11.61 -2.51 -10.01
C LEU A 249 12.16 -3.81 -9.45
N ASP A 250 13.48 -3.98 -9.47
CA ASP A 250 14.15 -5.23 -9.08
C ASP A 250 15.56 -4.92 -8.54
N LEU A 251 16.23 -5.95 -8.01
CA LEU A 251 17.64 -5.96 -7.64
C LEU A 251 18.23 -7.33 -7.98
N HIS A 252 19.50 -7.34 -8.39
CA HIS A 252 20.18 -8.57 -8.76
C HIS A 252 21.60 -8.63 -8.20
N PRO A 253 22.07 -9.82 -7.77
CA PRO A 253 23.43 -9.99 -7.27
C PRO A 253 24.47 -10.05 -8.40
N VAL A 254 24.03 -10.33 -9.62
CA VAL A 254 24.86 -10.36 -10.84
C VAL A 254 24.14 -9.59 -11.94
N GLU A 255 24.90 -9.13 -12.93
CA GLU A 255 24.40 -8.37 -14.07
C GLU A 255 23.35 -9.18 -14.88
N PHE A 256 22.15 -8.62 -15.00
CA PHE A 256 21.06 -9.18 -15.80
C PHE A 256 20.90 -8.37 -17.08
N LYS A 257 21.10 -9.01 -18.23
CA LYS A 257 20.93 -8.42 -19.57
C LYS A 257 19.47 -8.33 -20.00
N SER A 258 18.61 -9.12 -19.37
CA SER A 258 17.17 -9.18 -19.63
C SER A 258 16.38 -8.01 -19.01
N SER A 259 16.98 -7.27 -18.08
CA SER A 259 16.31 -6.19 -17.36
C SER A 259 16.21 -4.92 -18.20
N GLU A 260 14.97 -4.50 -18.48
CA GLU A 260 14.70 -3.16 -19.03
C GLU A 260 14.82 -2.11 -17.92
N ALA A 261 15.89 -1.32 -17.95
CA ALA A 261 16.20 -0.30 -16.96
C ALA A 261 16.39 1.07 -17.64
N ASP A 262 15.80 2.12 -17.06
CA ASP A 262 16.17 3.51 -17.40
C ASP A 262 17.44 3.92 -16.64
N GLU A 263 17.62 3.37 -15.44
CA GLU A 263 18.74 3.65 -14.55
C GLU A 263 19.14 2.37 -13.78
N ILE A 264 20.45 2.18 -13.62
CA ILE A 264 21.04 1.09 -12.83
C ILE A 264 21.83 1.73 -11.68
N LEU A 265 21.46 1.38 -10.45
CA LEU A 265 22.17 1.83 -9.25
C LEU A 265 23.08 0.71 -8.75
N GLU A 266 24.39 0.89 -8.88
CA GLU A 266 25.40 -0.09 -8.46
C GLU A 266 25.74 0.03 -6.97
N TYR A 267 26.11 -1.10 -6.35
CA TYR A 267 26.47 -1.20 -4.94
C TYR A 267 27.70 -2.08 -4.73
N ASN A 268 28.40 -1.89 -3.61
CA ASN A 268 29.62 -2.65 -3.31
C ASN A 268 29.34 -4.06 -2.79
N SER A 269 28.15 -4.28 -2.22
CA SER A 269 27.70 -5.58 -1.75
C SER A 269 26.22 -5.79 -2.02
N PHE A 270 25.81 -7.03 -2.16
CA PHE A 270 24.41 -7.37 -2.36
C PHE A 270 23.57 -7.11 -1.11
N ASN A 271 24.13 -7.28 0.10
CA ASN A 271 23.46 -6.84 1.33
C ASN A 271 23.13 -5.34 1.30
N GLU A 272 24.05 -4.49 0.82
CA GLU A 272 23.83 -3.04 0.68
C GLU A 272 22.72 -2.74 -0.35
N ALA A 273 22.76 -3.41 -1.51
CA ALA A 273 21.70 -3.28 -2.52
C ALA A 273 20.33 -3.69 -1.96
N VAL A 274 20.23 -4.82 -1.25
CA VAL A 274 19.00 -5.27 -0.59
C VAL A 274 18.53 -4.25 0.45
N ASP A 275 19.44 -3.71 1.26
CA ASP A 275 19.10 -2.75 2.31
C ASP A 275 18.50 -1.46 1.71
N HIS A 276 19.19 -0.89 0.71
CA HIS A 276 18.74 0.31 0.03
C HIS A 276 17.45 0.09 -0.77
N TYR A 277 17.31 -1.04 -1.47
CA TYR A 277 16.13 -1.34 -2.28
C TYR A 277 14.86 -1.35 -1.46
N PHE A 278 14.84 -2.18 -0.41
CA PHE A 278 13.65 -2.31 0.42
C PHE A 278 13.45 -1.09 1.34
N TRP A 279 14.49 -0.31 1.62
CA TRP A 279 14.34 1.01 2.24
C TRP A 279 13.60 1.98 1.31
N LYS A 280 14.05 2.12 0.06
CA LYS A 280 13.43 3.00 -0.97
C LYS A 280 12.00 2.60 -1.30
N ILE A 281 11.73 1.30 -1.52
CA ILE A 281 10.36 0.81 -1.72
C ILE A 281 9.51 1.08 -0.48
N GLY A 282 10.10 0.88 0.70
CA GLY A 282 9.51 1.30 1.95
C GLY A 282 9.08 2.76 1.90
N GLU A 283 9.88 3.69 1.41
CA GLU A 283 9.51 5.10 1.29
C GLU A 283 8.43 5.36 0.22
N GLN A 284 8.58 4.77 -0.98
CA GLN A 284 7.63 4.92 -2.10
C GLN A 284 6.21 4.48 -1.71
N LEU A 285 6.08 3.37 -0.98
CA LEU A 285 4.78 2.91 -0.48
C LEU A 285 4.16 3.89 0.54
N LYS A 286 4.98 4.63 1.31
CA LYS A 286 4.51 5.65 2.29
C LYS A 286 3.86 6.81 1.57
N THR A 287 4.56 7.27 0.54
CA THR A 287 4.09 8.38 -0.30
C THR A 287 2.81 7.98 -1.01
N ALA A 288 2.77 6.79 -1.63
CA ALA A 288 1.58 6.26 -2.28
C ALA A 288 0.38 6.11 -1.33
N GLU A 289 0.60 5.59 -0.12
CA GLU A 289 -0.44 5.46 0.91
C GLU A 289 -1.00 6.83 1.34
N ARG A 290 -0.12 7.83 1.53
CA ARG A 290 -0.54 9.19 1.87
C ARG A 290 -1.34 9.84 0.74
N GLU A 291 -0.84 9.79 -0.48
CA GLU A 291 -1.51 10.36 -1.66
C GLU A 291 -2.88 9.72 -1.88
N LEU A 292 -2.96 8.40 -1.72
CA LEU A 292 -4.21 7.67 -1.87
C LEU A 292 -5.21 8.02 -0.77
N LYS A 293 -4.74 8.17 0.48
CA LYS A 293 -5.57 8.65 1.60
C LYS A 293 -6.11 10.06 1.35
N GLU A 294 -5.25 10.99 0.94
CA GLU A 294 -5.65 12.38 0.63
C GLU A 294 -6.69 12.42 -0.50
N ARG A 295 -6.51 11.60 -1.54
CA ARG A 295 -7.44 11.49 -2.66
C ARG A 295 -8.79 10.89 -2.26
N LEU A 296 -8.78 9.86 -1.41
CA LEU A 296 -10.00 9.29 -0.84
C LEU A 296 -10.77 10.31 -0.01
N GLU A 297 -10.09 11.04 0.88
CA GLU A 297 -10.71 12.09 1.69
C GLU A 297 -11.31 13.20 0.82
N ALA A 298 -10.61 13.61 -0.25
CA ALA A 298 -11.12 14.60 -1.18
C ALA A 298 -12.39 14.13 -1.90
N LEU A 299 -12.40 12.91 -2.45
CA LEU A 299 -13.59 12.37 -3.13
C LEU A 299 -14.77 12.15 -2.17
N GLN A 300 -14.51 11.70 -0.93
CA GLN A 300 -15.56 11.56 0.09
C GLN A 300 -16.21 12.91 0.44
N ARG A 301 -15.41 13.99 0.49
CA ARG A 301 -15.96 15.35 0.69
C ARG A 301 -16.81 15.78 -0.51
N THR A 302 -16.35 15.55 -1.73
CA THR A 302 -17.11 15.84 -2.96
C THR A 302 -18.44 15.08 -2.99
N LEU A 303 -18.42 13.78 -2.70
CA LEU A 303 -19.63 12.96 -2.67
C LEU A 303 -20.64 13.49 -1.67
N ARG A 304 -20.20 13.87 -0.46
CA ARG A 304 -21.07 14.45 0.56
C ARG A 304 -21.74 15.74 0.08
N GLN A 305 -20.97 16.65 -0.52
CA GLN A 305 -21.51 17.90 -1.07
C GLN A 305 -22.52 17.64 -2.21
N GLN A 306 -22.25 16.67 -3.08
CA GLN A 306 -23.17 16.28 -4.15
C GLN A 306 -24.47 15.70 -3.59
N GLN A 307 -24.41 14.85 -2.55
CA GLN A 307 -25.58 14.27 -1.89
C GLN A 307 -26.43 15.34 -1.19
N GLU A 308 -25.81 16.26 -0.44
CA GLU A 308 -26.50 17.38 0.20
C GLU A 308 -27.19 18.28 -0.86
N TYR A 309 -26.53 18.55 -1.98
CA TYR A 309 -27.12 19.33 -3.07
C TYR A 309 -28.26 18.58 -3.77
N LEU A 310 -28.16 17.26 -3.92
CA LEU A 310 -29.22 16.43 -4.47
C LEU A 310 -30.47 16.47 -3.60
N GLU A 311 -30.33 16.35 -2.28
CA GLU A 311 -31.46 16.47 -1.35
C GLU A 311 -32.16 17.82 -1.47
N LYS A 312 -31.38 18.90 -1.57
CA LYS A 312 -31.93 20.25 -1.78
C LYS A 312 -32.71 20.34 -3.08
N LEU A 313 -32.16 19.85 -4.19
CA LEU A 313 -32.83 19.87 -5.49
C LEU A 313 -34.12 19.03 -5.51
N LEU A 314 -34.15 17.90 -4.79
CA LEU A 314 -35.35 17.07 -4.66
C LEU A 314 -36.45 17.81 -3.89
N LYS A 315 -36.12 18.48 -2.78
CA LYS A 315 -37.06 19.32 -2.02
C LYS A 315 -37.59 20.47 -2.88
N ASP A 316 -36.72 21.18 -3.58
CA ASP A 316 -37.10 22.28 -4.48
C ASP A 316 -38.00 21.77 -5.63
N SER A 317 -37.68 20.62 -6.21
CA SER A 317 -38.48 19.99 -7.28
C SER A 317 -39.90 19.65 -6.80
N GLN A 318 -40.03 19.00 -5.65
CA GLN A 318 -41.32 18.68 -5.04
C GLN A 318 -42.12 19.95 -4.73
N HIS A 319 -41.46 20.97 -4.18
CA HIS A 319 -42.09 22.24 -3.86
C HIS A 319 -42.62 22.95 -5.12
N TYR A 320 -41.81 23.09 -6.16
CA TYR A 320 -42.25 23.73 -7.41
C TYR A 320 -43.38 22.96 -8.11
N LYS A 321 -43.34 21.62 -8.06
CA LYS A 321 -44.43 20.80 -8.59
C LYS A 321 -45.72 21.03 -7.80
N ALA A 322 -45.65 21.02 -6.47
CA ALA A 322 -46.81 21.25 -5.61
C ALA A 322 -47.44 22.63 -5.86
N LEU A 323 -46.61 23.68 -6.01
CA LEU A 323 -47.09 25.02 -6.37
C LEU A 323 -47.76 25.04 -7.75
N GLY A 324 -47.14 24.44 -8.76
CA GLY A 324 -47.72 24.34 -10.11
C GLY A 324 -49.06 23.62 -10.14
N ASP A 325 -49.15 22.45 -9.48
CA ASP A 325 -50.35 21.63 -9.38
C ASP A 325 -51.47 22.37 -8.62
N CYS A 326 -51.11 23.09 -7.55
CA CYS A 326 -52.05 23.89 -6.75
C CYS A 326 -52.64 25.06 -7.55
N ILE A 327 -51.80 25.78 -8.31
CA ILE A 327 -52.25 26.88 -9.17
C ILE A 327 -53.18 26.36 -10.26
N LEU A 328 -52.82 25.25 -10.90
CA LEU A 328 -53.63 24.68 -11.99
C LEU A 328 -54.99 24.21 -11.49
N ARG A 329 -55.05 23.59 -10.31
CA ARG A 329 -56.31 23.15 -9.69
C ARG A 329 -57.22 24.32 -9.33
N ASN A 330 -56.64 25.42 -8.85
CA ASN A 330 -57.37 26.60 -8.37
C ASN A 330 -57.36 27.77 -9.38
N MET A 331 -57.14 27.48 -10.67
CA MET A 331 -56.87 28.47 -11.70
C MET A 331 -57.95 29.55 -11.80
N HIS A 332 -59.22 29.16 -11.78
CA HIS A 332 -60.35 30.09 -11.88
C HIS A 332 -60.38 31.10 -10.72
N GLN A 333 -60.23 30.60 -9.48
CA GLN A 333 -60.23 31.45 -8.29
C GLN A 333 -59.03 32.40 -8.26
N LEU A 334 -57.86 31.90 -8.65
CA LEU A 334 -56.63 32.69 -8.69
C LEU A 334 -56.70 33.77 -9.77
N ASP A 335 -57.23 33.48 -10.96
CA ASP A 335 -57.39 34.49 -12.03
C ASP A 335 -58.39 35.58 -11.64
N LEU A 336 -59.50 35.23 -10.96
CA LEU A 336 -60.44 36.21 -10.41
C LEU A 336 -59.78 37.12 -9.38
N LEU A 337 -59.03 36.56 -8.42
CA LEU A 337 -58.30 37.32 -7.42
C LEU A 337 -57.19 38.19 -8.04
N ILE A 338 -56.45 37.67 -9.02
CA ILE A 338 -55.43 38.43 -9.76
C ILE A 338 -56.08 39.61 -10.50
N LYS A 339 -57.22 39.40 -11.17
CA LYS A 339 -57.96 40.46 -11.86
C LYS A 339 -58.42 41.54 -10.87
N TRP A 340 -59.04 41.14 -9.76
CA TRP A 340 -59.47 42.07 -8.72
C TRP A 340 -58.30 42.86 -8.13
N LEU A 341 -57.14 42.22 -7.89
CA LEU A 341 -55.94 42.90 -7.40
C LEU A 341 -55.37 43.91 -8.40
N ARG A 342 -55.46 43.63 -9.71
CA ARG A 342 -55.04 44.59 -10.75
C ARG A 342 -55.92 45.83 -10.77
N GLU A 343 -57.23 45.66 -10.58
CA GLU A 343 -58.22 46.74 -10.58
C GLU A 343 -58.11 47.59 -9.29
N ASN A 344 -57.77 46.96 -8.16
CA ASN A 344 -57.72 47.60 -6.84
C ASN A 344 -56.30 47.99 -6.37
N ARG A 345 -55.29 47.94 -7.25
CA ARG A 345 -53.88 48.28 -6.96
C ARG A 345 -53.62 49.68 -6.39
N HIS A 346 -54.59 50.58 -6.50
CA HIS A 346 -54.50 51.97 -6.03
C HIS A 346 -54.80 52.10 -4.53
N LEU A 347 -55.41 51.08 -3.92
CA LEU A 347 -55.77 51.06 -2.50
C LEU A 347 -54.56 50.74 -1.61
N PRO A 348 -54.60 51.11 -0.31
CA PRO A 348 -53.54 50.78 0.64
C PRO A 348 -53.30 49.26 0.73
N PRO A 349 -52.06 48.78 0.58
CA PRO A 349 -51.77 47.33 0.53
C PRO A 349 -52.17 46.54 1.78
N GLN A 350 -52.27 47.22 2.92
CA GLN A 350 -52.66 46.63 4.21
C GLN A 350 -54.17 46.31 4.26
N GLU A 351 -54.98 46.99 3.47
CA GLU A 351 -56.44 46.84 3.44
C GLU A 351 -56.89 45.80 2.41
N LEU A 352 -56.07 45.54 1.38
CA LEU A 352 -56.37 44.62 0.29
C LEU A 352 -56.72 43.18 0.75
N PRO A 353 -56.06 42.55 1.74
CA PRO A 353 -56.46 41.23 2.22
C PRO A 353 -57.88 41.16 2.78
N LEU A 354 -58.27 42.18 3.55
CA LEU A 354 -59.60 42.24 4.18
C LEU A 354 -60.69 42.56 3.15
N LEU A 355 -60.41 43.50 2.24
CA LEU A 355 -61.32 43.88 1.16
C LEU A 355 -61.54 42.74 0.16
N ALA A 356 -60.46 42.06 -0.27
CA ALA A 356 -60.55 40.91 -1.15
C ALA A 356 -61.43 39.81 -0.54
N ARG A 357 -61.30 39.56 0.77
CA ARG A 357 -62.10 38.55 1.47
C ARG A 357 -63.60 38.90 1.55
N ARG A 358 -63.93 40.19 1.66
CA ARG A 358 -65.32 40.68 1.72
C ARG A 358 -65.97 40.78 0.33
N GLU A 359 -65.20 41.11 -0.69
CA GLU A 359 -65.73 41.29 -2.05
C GLU A 359 -65.71 40.00 -2.89
N LEU A 360 -64.90 39.03 -2.50
CA LEU A 360 -64.76 37.73 -3.14
C LEU A 360 -65.09 36.59 -2.16
N GLU A 361 -66.19 36.72 -1.41
CA GLU A 361 -66.59 35.79 -0.32
C GLU A 361 -66.73 34.33 -0.76
N GLU A 362 -66.98 34.06 -2.04
CA GLU A 362 -67.11 32.72 -2.62
C GLU A 362 -65.76 32.04 -2.92
N LEU A 363 -64.63 32.76 -2.80
CA LEU A 363 -63.31 32.21 -3.07
C LEU A 363 -62.71 31.53 -1.83
N THR A 364 -62.14 30.35 -2.03
CA THR A 364 -61.33 29.67 -1.00
C THR A 364 -59.89 30.22 -0.95
N ALA A 365 -59.45 30.91 -2.00
CA ALA A 365 -58.13 31.56 -2.07
C ALA A 365 -58.10 32.86 -1.25
N THR A 366 -57.15 32.97 -0.32
CA THR A 366 -56.99 34.13 0.58
C THR A 366 -55.68 34.87 0.32
N LEU A 367 -55.74 36.18 0.05
CA LEU A 367 -54.54 37.01 -0.05
C LEU A 367 -53.89 37.19 1.33
N LYS A 368 -52.61 36.83 1.47
CA LYS A 368 -51.82 37.04 2.70
C LYS A 368 -50.98 38.30 2.65
N ARG A 369 -50.22 38.46 1.56
CA ARG A 369 -49.25 39.55 1.41
C ARG A 369 -49.27 40.05 -0.02
N TYR A 370 -49.10 41.36 -0.19
CA TYR A 370 -48.98 42.00 -1.49
C TYR A 370 -47.90 43.07 -1.47
N HIS A 371 -47.02 43.03 -2.47
CA HIS A 371 -45.93 43.98 -2.69
C HIS A 371 -46.20 44.75 -3.98
N PRO A 372 -46.73 45.99 -3.91
CA PRO A 372 -47.16 46.74 -5.09
C PRO A 372 -46.05 47.03 -6.10
N GLN A 373 -44.82 47.25 -5.60
CA GLN A 373 -43.67 47.62 -6.44
C GLN A 373 -43.23 46.47 -7.36
N SER A 374 -43.12 45.25 -6.82
CA SER A 374 -42.77 44.04 -7.58
C SER A 374 -43.98 43.39 -8.25
N GLY A 375 -45.19 43.70 -7.78
CA GLY A 375 -46.42 43.01 -8.19
C GLY A 375 -46.53 41.60 -7.63
N GLU A 376 -45.78 41.28 -6.58
CA GLU A 376 -45.78 39.95 -5.96
C GLU A 376 -46.87 39.85 -4.90
N ALA A 377 -47.65 38.78 -4.97
CA ALA A 377 -48.68 38.43 -4.01
C ALA A 377 -48.41 37.03 -3.47
N VAL A 378 -48.65 36.82 -2.18
CA VAL A 378 -48.69 35.49 -1.57
C VAL A 378 -50.15 35.18 -1.28
N ILE A 379 -50.66 34.13 -1.92
CA ILE A 379 -52.06 33.71 -1.83
C ILE A 379 -52.09 32.33 -1.19
N GLU A 380 -52.82 32.19 -0.09
CA GLU A 380 -53.08 30.89 0.54
C GLU A 380 -54.27 30.23 -0.17
N VAL A 381 -54.07 29.04 -0.72
CA VAL A 381 -55.14 28.24 -1.33
C VAL A 381 -54.81 26.75 -1.17
N ASP A 382 -55.81 25.91 -0.87
CA ASP A 382 -55.62 24.50 -0.49
C ASP A 382 -54.59 24.28 0.64
N GLY A 383 -54.49 25.24 1.58
CA GLY A 383 -53.53 25.19 2.70
C GLY A 383 -52.06 25.38 2.28
N LEU A 384 -51.80 25.82 1.04
CA LEU A 384 -50.48 26.16 0.54
C LEU A 384 -50.37 27.67 0.28
N GLU A 385 -49.27 28.27 0.74
CA GLU A 385 -48.92 29.64 0.36
C GLU A 385 -48.27 29.64 -1.03
N VAL A 386 -48.97 30.22 -2.00
CA VAL A 386 -48.55 30.29 -3.40
C VAL A 386 -48.07 31.71 -3.73
N PRO A 387 -46.76 31.92 -3.95
CA PRO A 387 -46.25 33.18 -4.45
C PRO A 387 -46.61 33.34 -5.93
N LEU A 388 -47.27 34.42 -6.30
CA LEU A 388 -47.68 34.74 -7.67
C LEU A 388 -47.30 36.17 -8.01
N ASN A 389 -47.03 36.44 -9.28
CA ASN A 389 -46.90 37.82 -9.75
C ASN A 389 -48.20 38.21 -10.44
N ILE A 390 -48.88 39.25 -9.93
CA ILE A 390 -50.18 39.67 -10.46
C ILE A 390 -50.07 40.16 -11.90
N ARG A 391 -48.89 40.44 -12.45
CA ARG A 391 -48.70 40.81 -13.86
C ARG A 391 -48.87 39.62 -14.83
N LEU A 392 -48.92 38.40 -14.30
CA LEU A 392 -49.11 37.17 -15.04
C LEU A 392 -50.50 36.60 -14.74
N SER A 393 -51.03 35.79 -15.66
CA SER A 393 -52.18 34.92 -15.39
C SER A 393 -51.79 33.75 -14.46
N ALA A 394 -52.80 33.10 -13.87
CA ALA A 394 -52.59 31.87 -13.10
C ALA A 394 -51.93 30.78 -13.96
N SER A 395 -52.37 30.62 -15.22
CA SER A 395 -51.77 29.66 -16.18
C SER A 395 -50.28 29.94 -16.46
N GLU A 396 -49.92 31.20 -16.75
CA GLU A 396 -48.52 31.59 -16.97
C GLU A 396 -47.66 31.38 -15.71
N SER A 397 -48.24 31.61 -14.53
CA SER A 397 -47.56 31.39 -13.25
C SER A 397 -47.35 29.89 -12.98
N ALA A 398 -48.36 29.04 -13.22
CA ALA A 398 -48.23 27.58 -13.15
C ALA A 398 -47.13 27.08 -14.10
N GLN A 399 -47.11 27.58 -15.34
CA GLN A 399 -46.10 27.21 -16.33
C GLN A 399 -44.68 27.57 -15.87
N ARG A 400 -44.48 28.72 -15.20
CA ARG A 400 -43.18 29.08 -14.62
C ARG A 400 -42.72 28.08 -13.55
N TYR A 401 -43.62 27.65 -12.66
CA TYR A 401 -43.30 26.64 -11.65
C TYR A 401 -43.01 25.28 -12.28
N TYR A 402 -43.74 24.87 -13.32
CA TYR A 402 -43.43 23.65 -14.06
C TYR A 402 -42.10 23.73 -14.81
N THR A 403 -41.72 24.90 -15.34
CA THR A 403 -40.39 25.11 -15.95
C THR A 403 -39.29 24.94 -14.91
N LYS A 404 -39.40 25.59 -13.74
CA LYS A 404 -38.45 25.41 -12.62
C LYS A 404 -38.37 23.95 -12.17
N TYR A 405 -39.52 23.27 -12.07
CA TYR A 405 -39.57 21.84 -11.77
C TYR A 405 -38.79 21.00 -12.79
N LYS A 406 -39.01 21.22 -14.10
CA LYS A 406 -38.30 20.51 -15.18
C LYS A 406 -36.80 20.82 -15.17
N GLU A 407 -36.39 22.06 -14.86
CA GLU A 407 -34.98 22.43 -14.70
C GLU A 407 -34.34 21.69 -13.52
N CYS A 408 -35.03 21.60 -12.38
CA CYS A 408 -34.57 20.80 -11.24
C CYS A 408 -34.41 19.32 -11.62
N LEU A 409 -35.35 18.73 -12.36
CA LEU A 409 -35.24 17.33 -12.81
C LEU A 409 -34.00 17.10 -13.68
N LYS A 410 -33.73 17.99 -14.64
CA LYS A 410 -32.52 17.90 -15.48
C LYS A 410 -31.24 17.99 -14.64
N LYS A 411 -31.20 18.90 -13.66
CA LYS A 411 -30.06 19.03 -12.72
C LYS A 411 -29.90 17.79 -11.84
N ILE A 412 -31.00 17.21 -11.36
CA ILE A 412 -31.01 15.97 -10.58
C ILE A 412 -30.44 14.81 -11.39
N GLU A 413 -30.86 14.67 -12.65
CA GLU A 413 -30.36 13.61 -13.52
C GLU A 413 -28.85 13.72 -13.75
N GLY A 414 -28.36 14.92 -14.08
CA GLY A 414 -26.92 15.17 -14.23
C GLY A 414 -26.13 14.93 -12.94
N LEU A 415 -26.66 15.39 -11.81
CA LEU A 415 -26.02 15.22 -10.50
C LEU A 415 -25.97 13.75 -10.07
N ARG A 416 -27.02 12.96 -10.34
CA ARG A 416 -27.02 11.52 -10.07
C ARG A 416 -25.92 10.79 -10.85
N ARG A 417 -25.71 11.13 -12.12
CA ARG A 417 -24.61 10.55 -12.92
C ARG A 417 -23.24 10.92 -12.34
N ALA A 418 -23.05 12.18 -11.92
CA ALA A 418 -21.82 12.63 -11.29
C ALA A 418 -21.55 11.94 -9.93
N ILE A 419 -22.60 11.67 -9.15
CA ILE A 419 -22.52 10.89 -7.91
C ILE A 419 -22.08 9.45 -8.22
N GLU A 420 -22.73 8.79 -9.19
CA GLU A 420 -22.39 7.41 -9.58
C GLU A 420 -20.93 7.30 -10.05
N GLU A 421 -20.44 8.28 -10.82
CA GLU A 421 -19.05 8.33 -11.24
C GLU A 421 -18.09 8.51 -10.06
N THR A 422 -18.45 9.37 -9.10
CA THR A 422 -17.66 9.59 -7.88
C THR A 422 -17.63 8.33 -7.01
N GLU A 423 -18.74 7.61 -6.90
CA GLU A 423 -18.85 6.34 -6.18
C GLU A 423 -17.97 5.25 -6.81
N LYS A 424 -17.98 5.12 -8.15
CA LYS A 424 -17.07 4.19 -8.87
C LYS A 424 -15.59 4.53 -8.66
N GLN A 425 -15.24 5.82 -8.65
CA GLN A 425 -13.87 6.24 -8.35
C GLN A 425 -13.47 5.91 -6.91
N LEU A 426 -14.38 6.05 -5.95
CA LEU A 426 -14.14 5.67 -4.57
C LEU A 426 -13.96 4.16 -4.41
N GLU A 427 -14.77 3.34 -5.08
CA GLU A 427 -14.63 1.89 -5.05
C GLU A 427 -13.25 1.44 -5.57
N SER A 428 -12.86 1.89 -6.77
CA SER A 428 -11.56 1.55 -7.35
C SER A 428 -10.36 2.04 -6.52
N LEU A 429 -10.46 3.22 -5.90
CA LEU A 429 -9.41 3.71 -5.00
C LEU A 429 -9.39 2.96 -3.66
N THR A 430 -10.52 2.42 -3.22
CA THR A 430 -10.58 1.60 -2.00
C THR A 430 -9.91 0.24 -2.25
N GLU A 431 -10.14 -0.38 -3.40
CA GLU A 431 -9.41 -1.59 -3.80
C GLU A 431 -7.89 -1.32 -3.91
N ALA A 432 -7.52 -0.19 -4.52
CA ALA A 432 -6.11 0.21 -4.60
C ALA A 432 -5.53 0.47 -3.20
N ARG A 433 -6.31 1.03 -2.26
CA ARG A 433 -5.91 1.17 -0.85
C ARG A 433 -5.63 -0.17 -0.22
N GLU A 434 -6.53 -1.13 -0.38
CA GLU A 434 -6.38 -2.46 0.19
C GLU A 434 -5.15 -3.17 -0.37
N ALA A 435 -4.86 -3.01 -1.66
CA ALA A 435 -3.64 -3.53 -2.28
C ALA A 435 -2.37 -2.88 -1.70
N VAL A 436 -2.37 -1.56 -1.51
CA VAL A 436 -1.25 -0.83 -0.89
C VAL A 436 -1.13 -1.18 0.59
N GLU A 437 -2.22 -1.30 1.33
CA GLU A 437 -2.25 -1.72 2.73
C GLU A 437 -1.74 -3.15 2.87
N GLU A 438 -2.15 -4.09 2.02
CA GLU A 438 -1.64 -5.46 2.01
C GLU A 438 -0.13 -5.50 1.72
N ALA A 439 0.35 -4.70 0.76
CA ALA A 439 1.79 -4.53 0.52
C ALA A 439 2.51 -3.86 1.73
N SER A 440 1.78 -3.07 2.51
CA SER A 440 2.28 -2.31 3.67
C SER A 440 2.12 -3.02 5.02
N LYS A 441 1.30 -4.06 5.15
CA LYS A 441 1.08 -4.86 6.39
C LYS A 441 2.37 -5.45 6.95
N TYR A 442 3.39 -5.53 6.11
CA TYR A 442 4.72 -6.02 6.41
C TYR A 442 5.71 -4.89 6.82
N ARG A 443 5.23 -3.70 7.22
CA ARG A 443 6.09 -2.51 7.44
C ARG A 443 6.78 -2.40 8.79
N LEU A 444 7.95 -1.77 8.69
CA LEU A 444 8.76 -1.12 9.72
C LEU A 444 7.99 -0.02 10.48
N ALA A 445 8.32 0.12 11.76
CA ALA A 445 7.88 1.21 12.64
C ALA A 445 8.30 2.62 12.13
N LYS A 446 7.49 3.61 12.53
CA LYS A 446 7.60 5.05 12.21
C LYS A 446 8.96 5.63 12.65
N ARG A 447 9.55 6.53 11.86
CA ARG A 447 10.72 7.35 12.26
C ARG A 447 10.35 8.83 12.27
N GLU A 448 10.94 9.54 13.22
CA GLU A 448 10.81 10.98 13.38
C GLU A 448 11.78 11.75 12.47
N TRP A 449 11.50 13.02 12.17
CA TRP A 449 12.25 13.83 11.19
C TRP A 449 13.74 13.99 11.52
N TYR A 450 14.09 13.96 12.81
CA TYR A 450 15.44 14.17 13.30
C TYR A 450 16.35 12.94 13.11
N GLU A 451 15.75 11.81 12.75
CA GLU A 451 16.41 10.51 12.66
C GLU A 451 17.34 10.34 11.43
N LYS A 452 17.37 11.35 10.55
CA LYS A 452 18.32 11.49 9.43
C LYS A 452 19.70 12.03 9.88
N PHE A 453 19.75 12.74 11.00
CA PHE A 453 20.97 13.27 11.62
C PHE A 453 21.61 12.24 12.57
N ARG A 454 22.80 12.52 13.12
CA ARG A 454 23.25 11.86 14.35
C ARG A 454 22.35 12.36 15.48
N TRP A 455 21.79 11.46 16.27
CA TRP A 455 20.91 11.85 17.35
C TRP A 455 20.97 10.88 18.52
N PHE A 456 20.65 11.39 19.70
CA PHE A 456 20.36 10.60 20.89
C PHE A 456 19.44 11.39 21.82
N ILE A 457 18.87 10.73 22.83
CA ILE A 457 18.18 11.39 23.93
C ILE A 457 19.13 11.39 25.12
N SER A 458 19.40 12.57 25.70
CA SER A 458 20.25 12.68 26.88
C SER A 458 19.61 12.00 28.10
N SER A 459 20.39 11.79 29.17
CA SER A 459 19.88 11.28 30.45
C SER A 459 18.77 12.15 31.05
N GLU A 460 18.73 13.44 30.71
CA GLU A 460 17.72 14.40 31.16
C GLU A 460 16.54 14.51 30.18
N GLY A 461 16.49 13.70 29.13
CA GLY A 461 15.35 13.65 28.20
C GLY A 461 15.43 14.63 27.03
N PHE A 462 16.54 15.35 26.85
CA PHE A 462 16.71 16.27 25.72
C PHE A 462 17.08 15.53 24.44
N LEU A 463 16.45 15.92 23.33
CA LEU A 463 16.84 15.48 22.00
C LEU A 463 18.12 16.19 21.58
N VAL A 464 19.21 15.44 21.43
CA VAL A 464 20.50 15.96 20.98
C VAL A 464 20.72 15.56 19.53
N LEU A 465 21.04 16.54 18.68
CA LEU A 465 21.21 16.38 17.23
C LEU A 465 22.60 16.84 16.79
N GLY A 466 23.18 16.13 15.82
CA GLY A 466 24.44 16.50 15.17
C GLY A 466 24.46 16.05 13.72
N GLY A 467 25.01 16.86 12.83
CA GLY A 467 25.14 16.51 11.43
C GLY A 467 26.15 15.37 11.23
N LYS A 468 25.94 14.55 10.21
CA LYS A 468 26.92 13.52 9.83
C LYS A 468 28.11 14.11 9.05
N ASP A 469 27.92 15.29 8.48
CA ASP A 469 28.85 16.06 7.66
C ASP A 469 28.58 17.57 7.88
N ALA A 470 29.45 18.42 7.31
CA ALA A 470 29.36 19.87 7.44
C ALA A 470 28.04 20.44 6.86
N THR A 471 27.56 19.88 5.76
CA THR A 471 26.31 20.28 5.10
C THR A 471 25.10 20.03 6.01
N GLN A 472 25.05 18.88 6.68
CA GLN A 472 24.00 18.55 7.65
C GLN A 472 24.07 19.40 8.92
N ASN A 473 25.27 19.79 9.38
CA ASN A 473 25.43 20.71 10.51
C ASN A 473 24.84 22.09 10.19
N GLU A 474 25.08 22.60 8.98
CA GLU A 474 24.51 23.87 8.52
C GLU A 474 22.98 23.80 8.40
N VAL A 475 22.45 22.67 7.92
CA VAL A 475 20.99 22.41 7.90
C VAL A 475 20.39 22.39 9.31
N LEU A 476 21.03 21.74 10.28
CA LEU A 476 20.59 21.74 11.68
C LEU A 476 20.58 23.15 12.26
N GLY A 477 21.66 23.91 12.07
CA GLY A 477 21.77 25.28 12.57
C GLY A 477 20.75 26.25 11.95
N ARG A 478 20.49 26.15 10.64
CA ARG A 478 19.58 27.08 9.93
C ARG A 478 18.10 26.75 10.08
N HIS A 479 17.76 25.46 10.03
CA HIS A 479 16.36 25.05 9.87
C HIS A 479 15.73 24.44 11.13
N TYR A 480 16.54 24.03 12.11
CA TYR A 480 16.05 23.23 13.24
C TYR A 480 16.45 23.76 14.61
N LEU A 481 17.43 24.66 14.70
CA LEU A 481 17.83 25.29 15.96
C LEU A 481 16.88 26.45 16.32
N THR A 482 16.33 26.44 17.53
CA THR A 482 15.53 27.55 18.08
C THR A 482 16.35 28.34 19.11
N PRO A 483 15.94 29.56 19.50
CA PRO A 483 16.67 30.37 20.49
C PRO A 483 16.79 29.74 21.88
N HIS A 484 16.05 28.66 22.16
CA HIS A 484 16.04 27.96 23.45
C HIS A 484 16.90 26.69 23.42
N ASP A 485 17.46 26.34 22.25
CA ASP A 485 18.31 25.18 22.08
C ASP A 485 19.78 25.53 22.34
N ILE A 486 20.51 24.57 22.93
CA ILE A 486 21.93 24.73 23.22
C ILE A 486 22.74 24.20 22.03
N PHE A 487 23.53 25.08 21.42
CA PHE A 487 24.48 24.70 20.37
C PHE A 487 25.86 24.40 20.96
N VAL A 488 26.43 23.25 20.59
CA VAL A 488 27.76 22.80 21.01
C VAL A 488 28.53 22.38 19.75
N HIS A 489 29.75 22.90 19.57
CA HIS A 489 30.61 22.64 18.40
C HIS A 489 31.90 21.94 18.80
#